data_AF-A0A9D3B4U2-F1
#
_entry.id   AF-A0A9D3B4U2-F1
#
_cell.length_a   1.000
_cell.length_b   1.000
_cell.length_c   1.000
_cell.angle_alpha   90.00
_cell.angle_beta   90.00
_cell.angle_gamma   90.00
#
_symmetry.space_group_name_H-M   'P 1'
#
loop_
_entity.id
_entity.type
_entity.pdbx_description
1 polymer ?
#
loop_
_entity_poly.entity_id
_entity_poly.type
_entity_poly.pdbx_seq_one_letter_code
_entity_poly.pdbx_strand_id
1 'polypeptide(L)'
;MGRFDYAFQNYDTTKHVRASLREKQISHKHAREVAKQIKGMTIEKARDYLTNVINKERAVPFRRYKTNVGHRSDPGVMAGRYPQKTALEFIKLLDNLESNAEYKGMDLDRLKIVNATSHKGILIKRFTPRAMGRATPKNNVLTHVELVAQEV
;
A
#
# COMPACT_ATOMS: atom_id res chain seq x y z
N MET A 1 -1.14 -22.59 -5.21
CA MET A 1 -1.03 -21.16 -4.85
C MET A 1 -0.39 -20.43 -6.02
N GLY A 2 -0.96 -19.33 -6.52
CA GLY A 2 -0.45 -18.66 -7.73
C GLY A 2 0.98 -18.17 -7.54
N ARG A 3 1.86 -18.44 -8.50
CA ARG A 3 3.24 -17.91 -8.51
C ARG A 3 3.18 -16.48 -9.06
N PHE A 4 3.57 -15.51 -8.24
CA PHE A 4 3.60 -14.09 -8.61
C PHE A 4 5.04 -13.59 -8.57
N ASP A 5 5.46 -12.89 -9.63
CA ASP A 5 6.75 -12.21 -9.67
C ASP A 5 6.65 -10.79 -9.10
N TYR A 6 7.82 -10.18 -8.86
CA TYR A 6 7.94 -8.80 -8.38
C TYR A 6 8.24 -7.87 -9.56
N ALA A 7 7.69 -6.65 -9.55
CA ALA A 7 8.01 -5.67 -10.58
C ALA A 7 9.40 -5.02 -10.39
N PHE A 8 10.00 -5.16 -9.21
CA PHE A 8 11.34 -4.62 -8.93
C PHE A 8 12.42 -5.43 -9.67
N GLN A 9 13.20 -4.75 -10.50
CA GLN A 9 14.31 -5.33 -11.27
C GLN A 9 15.62 -5.23 -10.47
N ASN A 10 16.63 -6.03 -10.84
CA ASN A 10 17.96 -6.05 -10.22
C ASN A 10 17.96 -6.36 -8.72
N TYR A 11 17.19 -7.38 -8.32
CA TYR A 11 17.13 -7.82 -6.94
C TYR A 11 18.40 -8.58 -6.52
N ASP A 12 19.24 -7.91 -5.77
CA ASP A 12 20.34 -8.48 -4.99
C ASP A 12 19.84 -9.07 -3.65
N THR A 13 20.07 -10.37 -3.45
CA THR A 13 19.66 -11.09 -2.25
C THR A 13 20.35 -10.64 -0.97
N THR A 14 21.57 -10.11 -1.07
CA THR A 14 22.38 -9.71 0.09
C THR A 14 22.06 -8.30 0.56
N LYS A 15 21.56 -7.43 -0.33
CA LYS A 15 21.26 -6.03 -0.01
C LYS A 15 19.78 -5.75 0.16
N HIS A 16 18.92 -6.58 -0.41
CA HIS A 16 17.48 -6.32 -0.42
C HIS A 16 16.68 -7.35 0.37
N VAL A 17 15.57 -6.87 0.94
CA VAL A 17 14.49 -7.69 1.51
C VAL A 17 13.20 -7.32 0.81
N ARG A 18 12.35 -8.33 0.57
CA ARG A 18 11.07 -8.13 -0.11
C ARG A 18 9.94 -8.78 0.68
N ALA A 19 8.78 -8.16 0.64
CA ALA A 19 7.54 -8.72 1.15
C ALA A 19 6.39 -8.38 0.19
N SER A 20 5.33 -9.19 0.20
CA SER A 20 4.16 -8.93 -0.63
C SER A 20 2.85 -9.30 0.05
N LEU A 21 1.80 -8.55 -0.30
CA LEU A 21 0.42 -8.88 -0.06
C LEU A 21 -0.23 -9.27 -1.39
N ARG A 22 -0.91 -10.41 -1.41
CA ARG A 22 -1.69 -10.86 -2.56
C ARG A 22 -3.19 -10.91 -2.19
N GLU A 23 -4.03 -10.65 -3.19
CA GLU A 23 -5.50 -10.73 -3.15
C GLU A 23 -6.21 -10.01 -2.00
N LYS A 24 -5.71 -8.84 -1.56
CA LYS A 24 -6.32 -8.10 -0.46
C LYS A 24 -7.53 -7.28 -0.90
N GLN A 25 -8.58 -7.28 -0.06
CA GLN A 25 -9.80 -6.48 -0.28
C GLN A 25 -9.62 -5.01 0.13
N ILE A 26 -8.62 -4.35 -0.45
CA ILE A 26 -8.35 -2.91 -0.28
C ILE A 26 -8.51 -2.21 -1.63
N SER A 27 -8.79 -0.90 -1.60
CA SER A 27 -8.88 -0.12 -2.82
C SER A 27 -7.50 0.05 -3.46
N HIS A 28 -7.34 -0.42 -4.70
CA HIS A 28 -6.11 -0.23 -5.47
C HIS A 28 -5.75 1.26 -5.64
N LYS A 29 -6.74 2.16 -5.62
CA LYS A 29 -6.51 3.61 -5.69
C LYS A 29 -5.85 4.13 -4.41
N HIS A 30 -6.35 3.71 -3.26
CA HIS A 30 -5.80 4.10 -1.97
C HIS A 30 -4.42 3.45 -1.75
N ALA A 31 -4.29 2.17 -2.08
CA ALA A 31 -3.03 1.43 -1.97
C ALA A 31 -1.90 2.11 -2.76
N ARG A 32 -2.19 2.64 -3.96
CA ARG A 32 -1.22 3.39 -4.76
C ARG A 32 -0.72 4.64 -4.05
N GLU A 33 -1.63 5.46 -3.51
CA GLU A 33 -1.25 6.73 -2.89
C GLU A 33 -0.49 6.49 -1.57
N VAL A 34 -0.90 5.48 -0.80
CA VAL A 34 -0.17 5.03 0.40
C VAL A 34 1.23 4.52 0.03
N ALA A 35 1.34 3.60 -0.93
CA ALA A 35 2.62 3.07 -1.40
C ALA A 35 3.56 4.17 -1.88
N LYS A 36 3.04 5.14 -2.64
CA LYS A 36 3.84 6.28 -3.12
C LYS A 36 4.34 7.17 -1.98
N GLN A 37 3.57 7.28 -0.90
CA GLN A 37 3.92 8.12 0.25
C GLN A 37 4.99 7.48 1.14
N ILE A 38 4.91 6.17 1.38
CA ILE A 38 5.90 5.45 2.21
C ILE A 38 7.21 5.15 1.48
N LYS A 39 7.22 5.25 0.14
CA LYS A 39 8.41 5.02 -0.67
C LYS A 39 9.52 6.00 -0.26
N GLY A 40 10.67 5.47 0.14
CA GLY A 40 11.85 6.23 0.57
C GLY A 40 11.90 6.54 2.06
N MET A 41 10.92 6.09 2.85
CA MET A 41 10.99 6.17 4.32
C MET A 41 11.77 4.99 4.90
N THR A 42 12.30 5.16 6.11
CA THR A 42 12.71 4.03 6.97
C THR A 42 11.46 3.30 7.45
N ILE A 43 11.61 2.04 7.90
CA ILE A 43 10.46 1.26 8.34
C ILE A 43 9.75 1.91 9.53
N GLU A 44 10.51 2.36 10.53
CA GLU A 44 9.97 3.02 11.72
C GLU A 44 9.11 4.26 11.35
N LYS A 45 9.66 5.17 10.53
CA LYS A 45 8.92 6.36 10.06
C LYS A 45 7.68 5.99 9.25
N ALA A 46 7.75 4.92 8.46
CA ALA A 46 6.61 4.44 7.70
C ALA A 46 5.51 3.89 8.63
N ARG A 47 5.88 3.14 9.68
CA ARG A 47 4.97 2.62 10.70
C ARG A 47 4.28 3.77 11.43
N ASP A 48 5.02 4.74 11.93
CA ASP A 48 4.47 5.91 12.62
C ASP A 48 3.51 6.70 11.74
N TYR A 49 3.91 6.94 10.49
CA TYR A 49 3.05 7.63 9.53
C TYR A 49 1.72 6.89 9.31
N LEU A 50 1.76 5.56 9.13
CA LEU A 50 0.56 4.77 8.91
C LEU A 50 -0.34 4.71 10.16
N THR A 51 0.23 4.64 11.36
CA THR A 51 -0.50 4.73 12.63
C THR A 51 -1.23 6.06 12.75
N ASN A 52 -0.56 7.17 12.41
CA ASN A 52 -1.18 8.50 12.43
C ASN A 52 -2.29 8.64 11.37
N VAL A 53 -2.18 7.95 10.22
CA VAL A 53 -3.27 7.88 9.24
C VAL A 53 -4.48 7.11 9.79
N ILE A 54 -4.25 6.04 10.56
CA ILE A 54 -5.32 5.27 11.21
C ILE A 54 -6.06 6.15 12.22
N ASN A 55 -5.32 6.90 13.04
CA ASN A 55 -5.84 7.85 14.03
C ASN A 55 -6.45 9.12 13.42
N LYS A 56 -6.34 9.29 12.09
CA LYS A 56 -6.78 10.47 11.32
C LYS A 56 -6.05 11.77 11.66
N GLU A 57 -4.86 11.65 12.23
CA GLU A 57 -4.00 12.79 12.58
C GLU A 57 -3.21 13.29 11.37
N ARG A 58 -2.80 12.38 10.48
CA ARG A 58 -2.11 12.72 9.22
C ARG A 58 -2.86 12.23 8.00
N ALA A 59 -3.10 13.11 7.03
CA ALA A 59 -3.71 12.73 5.77
C ALA A 59 -2.71 12.09 4.80
N VAL A 60 -3.21 11.14 4.01
CA VAL A 60 -2.49 10.64 2.84
C VAL A 60 -2.78 11.58 1.66
N PRO A 61 -1.76 12.14 1.00
CA PRO A 61 -1.94 12.97 -0.18
C PRO A 61 -2.34 12.12 -1.39
N PHE A 62 -3.45 12.48 -2.02
CA PHE A 62 -3.94 11.84 -3.24
C PHE A 62 -3.46 12.64 -4.44
N ARG A 63 -2.52 12.07 -5.21
CA ARG A 63 -1.88 12.74 -6.35
C ARG A 63 -2.56 12.39 -7.67
N ARG A 64 -2.80 11.09 -7.94
CA ARG A 64 -3.44 10.64 -9.19
C ARG A 64 -4.96 10.61 -9.07
N TYR A 65 -5.48 9.99 -8.01
CA TYR A 65 -6.92 9.80 -7.83
C TYR A 65 -7.56 10.93 -7.02
N LYS A 66 -7.37 12.18 -7.46
CA LYS A 66 -7.72 13.39 -6.70
C LYS A 66 -9.06 14.04 -7.06
N THR A 67 -9.79 13.51 -8.03
CA THR A 67 -11.11 14.04 -8.43
C THR A 67 -12.11 13.96 -7.28
N ASN A 68 -12.77 15.07 -6.96
CA ASN A 68 -13.75 15.17 -5.86
C ASN A 68 -13.19 14.70 -4.50
N VAL A 69 -11.92 15.02 -4.23
CA VAL A 69 -11.28 14.81 -2.93
C VAL A 69 -11.12 16.16 -2.25
N GLY A 70 -11.66 16.29 -1.04
CA GLY A 70 -11.58 17.53 -0.26
C GLY A 70 -10.14 17.88 0.13
N HIS A 71 -9.92 19.17 0.34
CA HIS A 71 -8.63 19.67 0.79
C HIS A 71 -8.34 19.32 2.25
N ARG A 72 -7.05 19.27 2.62
CA ARG A 72 -6.60 18.97 3.98
C ARG A 72 -5.63 20.03 4.47
N SER A 73 -5.59 20.18 5.79
CA SER A 73 -4.70 21.13 6.48
C SER A 73 -3.26 20.62 6.58
N ASP A 74 -3.03 19.32 6.39
CA ASP A 74 -1.70 18.72 6.44
C ASP A 74 -0.71 19.44 5.49
N PRO A 75 0.53 19.72 5.95
CA PRO A 75 1.53 20.39 5.13
C PRO A 75 1.78 19.69 3.79
N GLY A 76 1.66 20.44 2.69
CA GLY A 76 1.89 19.94 1.34
C GLY A 76 0.78 19.01 0.81
N VAL A 77 -0.37 18.92 1.48
CA VAL A 77 -1.51 18.08 1.05
C VAL A 77 -2.64 18.95 0.53
N MET A 78 -2.67 19.20 -0.78
CA MET A 78 -3.83 19.85 -1.41
C MET A 78 -5.07 18.97 -1.30
N ALA A 79 -5.01 17.71 -1.73
CA ALA A 79 -6.13 16.76 -1.69
C ALA A 79 -5.72 15.52 -0.90
N GLY A 80 -6.48 15.14 0.13
CA GLY A 80 -6.11 14.04 1.01
C GLY A 80 -7.25 13.31 1.70
N ARG A 81 -6.99 12.05 2.06
CA ARG A 81 -7.92 11.18 2.80
C ARG A 81 -7.17 10.36 3.86
N TYR A 82 -7.94 9.69 4.71
CA TYR A 82 -7.44 8.78 5.74
C TYR A 82 -7.83 7.33 5.39
N PRO A 83 -7.08 6.63 4.51
CA PRO A 83 -7.42 5.28 4.08
C PRO A 83 -7.08 4.21 5.15
N GLN A 84 -7.80 4.20 6.27
CA GLN A 84 -7.54 3.36 7.45
C GLN A 84 -7.39 1.87 7.12
N LYS A 85 -8.34 1.29 6.36
CA LYS A 85 -8.29 -0.12 5.95
C LYS A 85 -7.03 -0.46 5.15
N THR A 86 -6.57 0.48 4.33
CA THR A 86 -5.35 0.29 3.54
C THR A 86 -4.12 0.41 4.44
N ALA A 87 -4.07 1.42 5.31
CA ALA A 87 -2.96 1.61 6.24
C ALA A 87 -2.75 0.38 7.13
N LEU A 88 -3.83 -0.21 7.67
CA LEU A 88 -3.75 -1.41 8.50
C LEU A 88 -3.16 -2.63 7.77
N GLU A 89 -3.51 -2.84 6.49
CA GLU A 89 -2.88 -3.91 5.71
C GLU A 89 -1.42 -3.60 5.38
N PHE A 90 -1.06 -2.33 5.18
CA PHE A 90 0.35 -1.94 4.97
C PHE A 90 1.20 -2.13 6.22
N ILE A 91 0.68 -1.89 7.43
CA ILE A 91 1.40 -2.17 8.68
C ILE A 91 1.75 -3.66 8.77
N LYS A 92 0.78 -4.56 8.52
CA LYS A 92 1.02 -6.01 8.46
C LYS A 92 2.09 -6.41 7.43
N LEU A 93 2.18 -5.65 6.33
CA LEU A 93 3.21 -5.88 5.31
C LEU A 93 4.59 -5.40 5.77
N LEU A 94 4.66 -4.31 6.54
CA LEU A 94 5.90 -3.86 7.18
C LEU A 94 6.36 -4.86 8.25
N ASP A 95 5.45 -5.39 9.07
CA ASP A 95 5.77 -6.44 10.06
C ASP A 95 6.43 -7.66 9.37
N ASN A 96 5.84 -8.12 8.24
CA ASN A 96 6.41 -9.21 7.45
C ASN A 96 7.78 -8.84 6.85
N LEU A 97 7.93 -7.59 6.39
CA LEU A 97 9.19 -7.10 5.84
C LEU A 97 10.31 -7.06 6.91
N GLU A 98 10.00 -6.63 8.13
CA GLU A 98 10.90 -6.66 9.29
C GLU A 98 11.31 -8.08 9.64
N SER A 99 10.35 -9.01 9.79
CA SER A 99 10.67 -10.41 10.10
C SER A 99 11.57 -11.06 9.03
N ASN A 100 11.38 -10.71 7.75
CA ASN A 100 12.25 -11.20 6.68
C ASN A 100 13.64 -10.55 6.70
N ALA A 101 13.76 -9.31 7.17
CA ALA A 101 15.03 -8.61 7.30
C ALA A 101 15.84 -9.16 8.48
N GLU A 102 15.18 -9.38 9.61
CA GLU A 102 15.75 -10.01 10.80
C GLU A 102 16.25 -11.42 10.50
N TYR A 103 15.45 -12.22 9.78
CA TYR A 103 15.87 -13.56 9.34
C TYR A 103 17.13 -13.54 8.46
N LYS A 104 17.34 -12.47 7.69
CA LYS A 104 18.55 -12.29 6.88
C LYS A 104 19.72 -11.67 7.65
N GLY A 105 19.53 -11.28 8.90
CA GLY A 105 20.54 -10.59 9.71
C GLY A 105 20.83 -9.16 9.24
N MET A 106 19.87 -8.48 8.62
CA MET A 106 20.02 -7.07 8.24
C MET A 106 19.73 -6.15 9.43
N ASP A 107 20.40 -5.01 9.47
CA ASP A 107 20.13 -3.96 10.45
C ASP A 107 18.79 -3.26 10.13
N LEU A 108 17.83 -3.35 11.06
CA LEU A 108 16.48 -2.80 10.91
C LEU A 108 16.50 -1.27 10.89
N ASP A 109 17.42 -0.64 11.63
CA ASP A 109 17.49 0.82 11.76
C ASP A 109 17.94 1.49 10.46
N ARG A 110 18.78 0.77 9.70
CA ARG A 110 19.31 1.21 8.40
C ARG A 110 18.43 0.80 7.23
N LEU A 111 17.32 0.09 7.48
CA LEU A 111 16.48 -0.43 6.42
C LEU A 111 15.52 0.63 5.85
N LYS A 112 15.67 0.89 4.56
CA LYS A 112 14.90 1.91 3.83
C LYS A 112 14.05 1.29 2.72
N ILE A 113 12.80 1.73 2.59
CA ILE A 113 11.88 1.24 1.56
C ILE A 113 12.29 1.83 0.19
N VAL A 114 12.88 1.02 -0.67
CA VAL A 114 13.33 1.43 -2.01
C VAL A 114 12.21 1.32 -3.03
N ASN A 115 11.39 0.27 -2.94
CA ASN A 115 10.26 0.08 -3.83
C ASN A 115 8.97 -0.19 -3.05
N ALA A 116 7.91 0.46 -3.48
CA ALA A 116 6.56 0.25 -2.99
C ALA A 116 5.60 0.33 -4.18
N THR A 117 5.12 -0.82 -4.63
CA THR A 117 4.28 -0.95 -5.82
C THR A 117 2.96 -1.64 -5.47
N SER A 118 1.89 -1.16 -6.11
CA SER A 118 0.54 -1.71 -5.95
C SER A 118 -0.02 -2.11 -7.31
N HIS A 119 -0.52 -3.34 -7.41
CA HIS A 119 -1.11 -3.90 -8.62
C HIS A 119 -2.60 -4.13 -8.44
N LYS A 120 -3.37 -3.97 -9.52
CA LYS A 120 -4.78 -4.42 -9.54
C LYS A 120 -4.77 -5.94 -9.65
N GLY A 121 -5.45 -6.60 -8.73
CA GLY A 121 -5.68 -8.03 -8.77
C GLY A 121 -7.01 -8.38 -9.44
N ILE A 122 -7.54 -9.56 -9.08
CA ILE A 122 -8.77 -10.10 -9.65
C ILE A 122 -9.97 -9.18 -9.36
N LEU A 123 -10.85 -9.08 -10.35
CA LEU A 123 -12.16 -8.43 -10.22
C LEU A 123 -13.19 -9.44 -9.70
N ILE A 124 -13.68 -9.21 -8.49
CA ILE A 124 -14.84 -9.91 -7.94
C ILE A 124 -16.09 -9.33 -8.60
N LYS A 125 -16.64 -10.06 -9.57
CA LYS A 125 -17.86 -9.68 -10.29
C LYS A 125 -19.07 -9.85 -9.39
N ARG A 126 -19.90 -8.81 -9.30
CA ARG A 126 -21.20 -8.83 -8.61
C ARG A 126 -22.17 -7.95 -9.39
N PHE A 127 -23.45 -8.05 -9.08
CA PHE A 127 -24.49 -7.23 -9.68
C PHE A 127 -25.29 -6.50 -8.60
N THR A 128 -25.91 -5.39 -8.95
CA THR A 128 -26.86 -4.69 -8.09
C THR A 128 -28.10 -4.38 -8.90
N PRO A 129 -29.29 -4.77 -8.40
CA PRO A 129 -30.55 -4.46 -9.07
C PRO A 129 -30.76 -2.95 -9.12
N ARG A 130 -31.38 -2.48 -10.19
CA ARG A 130 -31.71 -1.08 -10.47
C ARG A 130 -33.18 -0.99 -10.88
N ALA A 131 -33.68 0.24 -10.89
CA ALA A 131 -35.04 0.52 -11.34
C ALA A 131 -35.31 -0.05 -12.74
N MET A 132 -36.59 -0.34 -13.00
CA MET A 132 -37.08 -0.90 -14.27
C MET A 132 -36.46 -2.28 -14.59
N GLY A 133 -36.26 -3.13 -13.59
CA GLY A 133 -35.79 -4.52 -13.78
C GLY A 133 -34.35 -4.65 -14.28
N ARG A 134 -33.56 -3.57 -14.25
CA ARG A 134 -32.17 -3.57 -14.74
C ARG A 134 -31.20 -4.13 -13.70
N ALA A 135 -30.11 -4.71 -14.14
CA ALA A 135 -28.98 -5.08 -13.28
C ALA A 135 -27.69 -4.42 -13.78
N THR A 136 -26.94 -3.79 -12.88
CA THR A 136 -25.64 -3.16 -13.21
C THR A 136 -24.50 -3.81 -12.43
N PRO A 137 -23.27 -3.90 -12.99
CA PRO A 137 -22.12 -4.47 -12.28
C PRO A 137 -21.74 -3.67 -11.02
N LYS A 138 -21.45 -4.38 -9.93
CA LYS A 138 -20.89 -3.84 -8.67
C LYS A 138 -19.59 -4.58 -8.36
N ASN A 139 -18.61 -4.39 -9.23
CA ASN A 139 -17.35 -5.13 -9.16
C ASN A 139 -16.47 -4.59 -8.03
N ASN A 140 -15.87 -5.50 -7.26
CA ASN A 140 -14.84 -5.17 -6.29
C ASN A 140 -13.47 -5.60 -6.83
N VAL A 141 -12.46 -4.74 -6.75
CA VAL A 141 -11.10 -5.05 -7.23
C VAL A 141 -10.27 -5.50 -6.03
N LEU A 142 -9.69 -6.70 -6.10
CA LEU A 142 -8.64 -7.09 -5.18
C LEU A 142 -7.34 -6.36 -5.52
N THR A 143 -6.45 -6.21 -4.55
CA THR A 143 -5.20 -5.48 -4.72
C THR A 143 -4.03 -6.33 -4.27
N HIS A 144 -2.93 -6.23 -5.01
CA HIS A 144 -1.64 -6.76 -4.61
C HIS A 144 -0.72 -5.60 -4.26
N VAL A 145 0.10 -5.77 -3.24
CA VAL A 145 1.12 -4.80 -2.85
C VAL A 145 2.43 -5.54 -2.71
N GLU A 146 3.52 -4.92 -3.12
CA GLU A 146 4.86 -5.44 -2.92
C GLU A 146 5.76 -4.32 -2.42
N LEU A 147 6.58 -4.66 -1.43
CA LEU A 147 7.61 -3.80 -0.87
C LEU A 147 8.96 -4.44 -1.08
N VAL A 148 9.95 -3.60 -1.38
CA VAL A 148 11.36 -3.96 -1.34
C VAL A 148 12.08 -2.89 -0.53
N ALA A 149 12.84 -3.32 0.46
CA ALA A 149 13.71 -2.46 1.24
C ALA A 149 15.17 -2.85 1.03
N GLN A 150 16.05 -1.90 1.32
CA GLN A 150 17.49 -2.03 1.21
C GLN A 150 18.15 -1.39 2.43
N GLU A 151 19.25 -1.98 2.88
CA GLU A 151 20.13 -1.37 3.87
C GLU A 151 20.90 -0.20 3.24
N VAL A 152 20.91 0.95 3.92
CA VAL A 152 21.64 2.17 3.50
C VAL A 152 22.83 2.40 4.40
#